data_AF-A0AAV1JUP6-F1
#
_entry.id   AF-A0AAV1JUP6-F1
#
_cell.length_a   1.000
_cell.length_b   1.000
_cell.length_c   1.000
_cell.angle_alpha   90.00
_cell.angle_beta   90.00
_cell.angle_gamma   90.00
#
_symmetry.space_group_name_H-M   'P 1'
#
loop_
_entity.id
_entity.type
_entity.pdbx_description
1 polymer ?
#
loop_
_entity_poly.entity_id
_entity_poly.type
_entity_poly.pdbx_seq_one_letter_code
_entity_poly.pdbx_strand_id
1 'polypeptide(L)'
;MKLFFTCILFATTVTADQSFKYEQKHGYGLGRPVILNYRRMFKGYPYPEPLPSSTSDYVRSPYRNIYQGSRNQQDRRIYNKRFRYAAKPTGHHMHCEGVFDCVISHLAIETKENIPIVLRGGVGYRYFDVIIKADPWVELNGKVTAFCPV
;
A
#
# COMPACT_ATOMS: atom_id res chain seq x y z
N MET A 1 56.04 3.26 9.92
CA MET A 1 54.63 2.80 9.80
C MET A 1 53.91 3.07 11.11
N LYS A 2 53.03 4.07 11.15
CA LYS A 2 51.93 4.30 12.12
C LYS A 2 51.66 5.80 12.21
N LEU A 3 50.58 6.26 11.59
CA LEU A 3 49.79 7.46 11.95
C LEU A 3 48.78 7.75 10.83
N PHE A 4 47.69 6.98 10.79
CA PHE A 4 46.50 7.29 9.99
C PHE A 4 45.30 6.58 10.60
N PHE A 5 44.95 6.89 11.86
CA PHE A 5 43.77 6.28 12.49
C PHE A 5 43.12 7.17 13.56
N THR A 6 43.10 8.49 13.36
CA THR A 6 42.51 9.43 14.35
C THR A 6 41.44 10.37 13.78
N CYS A 7 41.00 10.23 12.53
CA CYS A 7 39.97 11.12 11.96
C CYS A 7 38.58 10.51 11.74
N ILE A 8 38.33 9.23 12.06
CA ILE A 8 37.02 8.60 11.74
C ILE A 8 36.03 8.67 12.91
N LEU A 9 36.46 9.00 14.14
CA LEU A 9 35.59 9.01 15.31
C LEU A 9 34.86 10.34 15.58
N PHE A 10 35.23 11.44 14.91
CA PHE A 10 34.59 12.75 15.11
C PHE A 10 33.42 13.03 14.15
N ALA A 11 33.24 12.24 13.10
CA ALA A 11 32.15 12.43 12.13
C ALA A 11 30.82 11.77 12.56
N THR A 12 30.86 10.81 13.50
CA THR A 12 29.67 10.05 13.93
C THR A 12 28.89 10.71 15.06
N THR A 13 29.48 11.67 15.79
CA THR A 13 28.82 12.34 16.92
C THR A 13 27.99 13.56 16.51
N VAL A 14 28.31 14.18 15.36
CA VAL A 14 27.63 15.40 14.89
C VAL A 14 26.26 15.11 14.26
N THR A 15 26.05 13.92 13.72
CA THR A 15 24.78 13.54 13.08
C THR A 15 23.70 13.14 14.08
N ALA A 16 24.07 12.49 15.20
CA ALA A 16 23.12 12.07 16.23
C ALA A 16 22.49 13.24 17.00
N ASP A 17 23.23 14.34 17.19
CA ASP A 17 22.74 15.52 17.93
C ASP A 17 21.67 16.30 17.13
N GLN A 18 21.73 16.23 15.79
CA GLN A 18 20.69 16.82 14.93
C GLN A 18 19.42 15.96 14.87
N SER A 19 19.54 14.62 14.82
CA SER A 19 18.38 13.72 14.85
C SER A 19 17.66 13.76 16.20
N PHE A 20 18.41 13.84 17.30
CA PHE A 20 17.81 13.91 18.63
C PHE A 20 17.06 15.23 18.86
N LYS A 21 17.62 16.37 18.41
CA LYS A 21 16.92 17.66 18.45
C LYS A 21 15.69 17.69 17.53
N TYR A 22 15.71 16.98 16.40
CA TYR A 22 14.56 16.84 15.50
C TYR A 22 13.44 16.01 16.14
N GLU A 23 13.76 14.86 16.71
CA GLU A 23 12.80 14.00 17.43
C GLU A 23 12.21 14.71 18.65
N GLN A 24 13.04 15.41 19.43
CA GLN A 24 12.59 16.19 20.59
C GLN A 24 11.69 17.37 20.19
N LYS A 25 12.02 18.08 19.11
CA LYS A 25 11.20 19.20 18.60
C LYS A 25 9.87 18.76 18.00
N HIS A 26 9.77 17.51 17.54
CA HIS A 26 8.58 17.00 16.85
C HIS A 26 7.84 15.90 17.63
N GLY A 27 8.30 15.55 18.82
CA GLY A 27 7.65 14.59 19.72
C GLY A 27 7.62 13.16 19.19
N TYR A 28 8.47 12.82 18.23
CA TYR A 28 8.60 11.45 17.75
C TYR A 28 9.39 10.62 18.78
N GLY A 29 8.88 9.44 19.15
CA GLY A 29 9.58 8.47 20.02
C GLY A 29 9.26 8.53 21.52
N LEU A 30 8.55 9.54 22.02
CA LEU A 30 8.23 9.70 23.46
C LEU A 30 6.93 9.00 23.91
N GLY A 31 6.46 7.99 23.17
CA GLY A 31 5.14 7.40 23.39
C GLY A 31 4.00 8.30 22.89
N ARG A 32 2.76 7.87 23.06
CA ARG A 32 1.58 8.59 22.54
C ARG A 32 1.53 9.98 23.22
N PRO A 33 1.75 11.10 22.49
CA PRO A 33 1.57 12.40 23.09
C PRO A 33 0.13 12.48 23.60
N VAL A 34 -0.05 13.00 24.81
CA VAL A 34 -1.39 13.34 25.30
C VAL A 34 -1.91 14.44 24.37
N ILE A 35 -2.67 14.04 23.36
CA ILE A 35 -3.40 14.98 22.51
C ILE A 35 -4.48 15.56 23.41
N LEU A 36 -4.17 16.68 24.05
CA LEU A 36 -5.15 17.45 24.79
C LEU A 36 -6.30 17.74 23.83
N ASN A 37 -7.50 17.33 24.21
CA ASN A 37 -8.67 17.59 23.39
C ASN A 37 -9.00 19.09 23.51
N TYR A 38 -8.31 19.93 22.75
CA TYR A 38 -8.43 21.39 22.79
C TYR A 38 -9.87 21.85 22.53
N ARG A 39 -10.68 21.03 21.83
CA ARG A 39 -12.12 21.21 21.63
C ARG A 39 -12.90 21.25 22.95
N ARG A 40 -12.42 20.56 24.00
CA ARG A 40 -12.99 20.58 25.35
C ARG A 40 -12.44 21.71 26.21
N MET A 41 -11.22 22.18 25.96
CA MET A 41 -10.53 23.18 26.78
C MET A 41 -10.81 24.63 26.37
N PHE A 42 -11.03 24.91 25.08
CA PHE A 42 -11.26 26.27 24.57
C PHE A 42 -12.55 26.33 23.74
N LYS A 43 -13.65 26.78 24.35
CA LYS A 43 -14.99 26.92 23.72
C LYS A 43 -15.09 28.02 22.64
N GLY A 44 -14.00 28.70 22.27
CA GLY A 44 -14.02 29.90 21.43
C GLY A 44 -13.09 29.91 20.23
N TYR A 45 -12.34 28.83 19.95
CA TYR A 45 -11.45 28.77 18.79
C TYR A 45 -12.20 28.18 17.58
N PRO A 46 -12.24 28.86 16.42
CA PRO A 46 -12.77 28.29 15.19
C PRO A 46 -11.81 27.18 14.73
N TYR A 47 -12.05 25.95 15.16
CA TYR A 47 -11.39 24.79 14.58
C TYR A 47 -11.88 24.62 13.15
N PRO A 48 -11.00 24.34 12.18
CA PRO A 48 -11.44 23.98 10.83
C PRO A 48 -12.39 22.79 10.94
N GLU A 49 -13.47 22.83 10.15
CA GLU A 49 -14.44 21.74 10.11
C GLU A 49 -13.71 20.42 9.82
N PRO A 50 -14.06 19.34 10.54
CA PRO A 50 -13.46 18.04 10.24
C PRO A 50 -13.72 17.73 8.77
N LEU A 51 -12.68 17.23 8.08
CA LEU A 51 -12.84 16.75 6.71
C LEU A 51 -14.05 15.83 6.67
N PRO A 52 -14.94 15.97 5.67
CA PRO A 52 -16.08 15.07 5.55
C PRO A 52 -15.53 13.65 5.46
N SER A 53 -15.69 12.87 6.53
CA SER A 53 -15.36 11.46 6.50
C SER A 53 -16.42 10.84 5.61
N SER A 54 -16.10 10.62 4.34
CA SER A 54 -16.86 9.63 3.59
C SER A 54 -16.56 8.30 4.26
N THR A 55 -17.36 7.95 5.26
CA THR A 55 -17.64 6.55 5.55
C THR A 55 -18.38 6.06 4.31
N SER A 56 -17.65 5.80 3.23
CA SER A 56 -18.20 4.95 2.19
C SER A 56 -18.44 3.63 2.89
N ASP A 57 -19.70 3.22 3.02
CA ASP A 57 -20.01 1.88 3.45
C ASP A 57 -19.17 0.93 2.58
N TYR A 58 -18.35 0.13 3.24
CA TYR A 58 -17.50 -0.81 2.54
C TYR A 58 -18.40 -1.87 1.91
N VAL A 59 -18.79 -1.63 0.65
CA VAL A 59 -19.54 -2.60 -0.13
C VAL A 59 -18.56 -3.70 -0.50
N ARG A 60 -18.70 -4.86 0.14
CA ARG A 60 -17.96 -6.07 -0.24
C ARG A 60 -18.22 -6.31 -1.73
N SER A 61 -17.15 -6.33 -2.53
CA SER A 61 -17.31 -6.63 -3.95
C SER A 61 -17.95 -8.01 -4.10
N PRO A 62 -19.13 -8.14 -4.74
CA PRO A 62 -19.76 -9.44 -4.93
C PRO A 62 -18.96 -10.30 -5.93
N TYR A 63 -18.05 -9.68 -6.66
CA TYR A 63 -17.28 -10.30 -7.73
C TYR A 63 -16.02 -10.99 -7.19
N ARG A 64 -15.88 -12.27 -7.51
CA ARG A 64 -14.67 -13.07 -7.28
C ARG A 64 -13.53 -12.68 -8.20
N ASN A 65 -13.88 -12.20 -9.39
CA ASN A 65 -12.94 -11.93 -10.46
C ASN A 65 -13.19 -10.53 -11.01
N ILE A 66 -12.12 -9.86 -11.41
CA ILE A 66 -12.14 -8.59 -12.12
C ILE A 66 -11.44 -8.80 -13.45
N TYR A 67 -12.16 -8.51 -14.54
CA TYR A 67 -11.62 -8.48 -15.88
C TYR A 67 -11.76 -7.07 -16.43
N GLN A 68 -10.67 -6.52 -16.93
CA GLN A 68 -10.66 -5.23 -17.62
C GLN A 68 -10.12 -5.40 -19.03
N GLY A 69 -10.69 -4.65 -19.96
CA GLY A 69 -10.30 -4.63 -21.37
C GLY A 69 -10.55 -5.93 -22.11
N SER A 70 -10.17 -5.94 -23.38
CA SER A 70 -10.30 -7.10 -24.27
C SER A 70 -8.92 -7.61 -24.64
N ARG A 71 -8.74 -8.93 -24.57
CA ARG A 71 -7.50 -9.59 -24.96
C ARG A 71 -7.59 -9.99 -26.43
N ASN A 72 -6.68 -9.49 -27.25
CA ASN A 72 -6.51 -10.04 -28.60
C ASN A 72 -5.64 -11.32 -28.55
N GLN A 73 -5.79 -12.19 -29.55
CA GLN A 73 -5.00 -13.43 -29.62
C GLN A 73 -3.49 -13.15 -29.71
N GLN A 74 -3.11 -12.04 -30.33
CA GLN A 74 -1.72 -11.63 -30.51
C GLN A 74 -1.14 -10.96 -29.26
N ASP A 75 -1.97 -10.49 -28.31
CA ASP A 75 -1.49 -9.74 -27.14
C ASP A 75 -0.45 -10.51 -26.33
N ARG A 76 0.64 -9.82 -25.98
CA ARG A 76 1.74 -10.37 -25.20
C ARG A 76 1.43 -10.29 -23.72
N ARG A 77 1.56 -11.41 -23.03
CA ARG A 77 1.47 -11.46 -21.56
C ARG A 77 2.71 -10.82 -20.94
N ILE A 78 2.49 -9.80 -20.13
CA ILE A 78 3.54 -9.02 -19.45
C ILE A 78 3.60 -9.31 -17.95
N TYR A 79 2.50 -9.78 -17.35
CA TYR A 79 2.44 -10.12 -15.93
C TYR A 79 1.66 -11.41 -15.72
N ASN A 80 2.15 -12.27 -14.81
CA ASN A 80 1.49 -13.52 -14.46
C ASN A 80 1.93 -13.98 -13.06
N LYS A 81 1.17 -13.59 -12.04
CA LYS A 81 1.41 -14.01 -10.66
C LYS A 81 0.28 -14.91 -10.20
N ARG A 82 0.61 -16.17 -9.92
CA ARG A 82 -0.27 -17.08 -9.18
C ARG A 82 0.06 -16.97 -7.71
N PHE A 83 -0.95 -17.11 -6.86
CA PHE A 83 -0.76 -17.03 -5.42
C PHE A 83 -1.65 -18.01 -4.68
N ARG A 84 -1.11 -18.50 -3.57
CA ARG A 84 -1.80 -19.40 -2.66
C ARG A 84 -1.25 -19.19 -1.26
N TYR A 85 -2.03 -18.54 -0.42
CA TYR A 85 -1.69 -18.29 0.99
C TYR A 85 -2.70 -18.99 1.87
N ALA A 86 -2.18 -19.75 2.85
CA ALA A 86 -3.00 -20.41 3.83
C ALA A 86 -3.81 -19.41 4.67
N ALA A 87 -4.97 -19.85 5.14
CA ALA A 87 -5.83 -19.10 6.03
C ALA A 87 -5.07 -18.62 7.28
N LYS A 88 -5.32 -17.37 7.69
CA LYS A 88 -4.74 -16.76 8.90
C LYS A 88 -5.83 -16.26 9.85
N PRO A 89 -5.66 -16.36 11.18
CA PRO A 89 -6.66 -15.95 12.16
C PRO A 89 -6.94 -14.44 12.18
N THR A 90 -6.00 -13.61 11.74
CA THR A 90 -6.13 -12.13 11.73
C THR A 90 -6.63 -11.59 10.39
N GLY A 91 -6.91 -12.46 9.40
CA GLY A 91 -6.98 -12.08 8.00
C GLY A 91 -5.59 -11.78 7.43
N HIS A 92 -5.53 -11.55 6.13
CA HIS A 92 -4.28 -11.20 5.43
C HIS A 92 -4.56 -10.56 4.08
N HIS A 93 -3.52 -10.03 3.45
CA HIS A 93 -3.63 -9.45 2.12
C HIS A 93 -2.44 -9.82 1.24
N MET A 94 -2.65 -9.62 -0.06
CA MET A 94 -1.66 -9.82 -1.09
C MET A 94 -1.61 -8.59 -1.97
N HIS A 95 -0.39 -8.16 -2.27
CA HIS A 95 -0.11 -6.98 -3.08
C HIS A 95 0.58 -7.40 -4.38
N CYS A 96 0.08 -6.87 -5.49
CA CYS A 96 0.70 -6.93 -6.81
C CYS A 96 0.79 -5.53 -7.37
N GLU A 97 2.00 -5.13 -7.71
CA GLU A 97 2.24 -3.94 -8.51
C GLU A 97 3.00 -4.33 -9.77
N GLY A 98 2.81 -3.54 -10.82
CA GLY A 98 3.54 -3.70 -12.08
C GLY A 98 3.58 -2.37 -12.83
N VAL A 99 4.75 -2.03 -13.35
CA VAL A 99 4.99 -0.89 -14.24
C VAL A 99 5.60 -1.43 -15.51
N PHE A 100 5.08 -1.02 -16.67
CA PHE A 100 5.39 -1.60 -17.96
C PHE A 100 5.64 -0.51 -19.00
N ASP A 101 6.42 -0.82 -20.03
CA ASP A 101 6.71 0.12 -21.13
C ASP A 101 5.53 0.29 -22.10
N CYS A 102 4.53 -0.59 -22.00
CA CYS A 102 3.36 -0.64 -22.87
C CYS A 102 2.08 -0.35 -22.08
N VAL A 103 1.07 0.15 -22.81
CA VAL A 103 -0.28 0.33 -22.25
C VAL A 103 -0.93 -1.05 -22.14
N ILE A 104 -1.45 -1.36 -20.95
CA ILE A 104 -2.11 -2.63 -20.68
C ILE A 104 -3.39 -2.71 -21.52
N SER A 105 -3.54 -3.75 -22.34
CA SER A 105 -4.75 -4.04 -23.13
C SER A 105 -5.77 -4.85 -22.34
N HIS A 106 -5.29 -5.78 -21.50
CA HIS A 106 -6.13 -6.67 -20.72
C HIS A 106 -5.53 -6.97 -19.35
N LEU A 107 -6.35 -6.89 -18.30
CA LEU A 107 -6.01 -7.26 -16.94
C LEU A 107 -7.07 -8.21 -16.39
N ALA A 108 -6.63 -9.34 -15.85
CA ALA A 108 -7.48 -10.34 -15.21
C ALA A 108 -6.97 -10.62 -13.80
N ILE A 109 -7.85 -10.45 -12.82
CA ILE A 109 -7.64 -10.78 -11.42
C ILE A 109 -8.67 -11.84 -11.07
N GLU A 110 -8.21 -13.04 -10.79
CA GLU A 110 -9.05 -14.22 -10.56
C GLU A 110 -8.82 -14.69 -9.13
N THR A 111 -9.87 -14.78 -8.33
CA THR A 111 -9.80 -15.31 -6.95
C THR A 111 -10.84 -16.40 -6.76
N LYS A 112 -10.57 -17.37 -5.89
CA LYS A 112 -11.52 -18.47 -5.64
C LYS A 112 -12.70 -18.05 -4.76
N GLU A 113 -12.41 -17.24 -3.76
CA GLU A 113 -13.37 -16.80 -2.74
C GLU A 113 -13.94 -15.41 -3.08
N ASN A 114 -14.99 -14.98 -2.39
CA ASN A 114 -15.51 -13.61 -2.52
C ASN A 114 -14.59 -12.64 -1.76
N ILE A 115 -13.41 -12.40 -2.30
CA ILE A 115 -12.36 -11.60 -1.68
C ILE A 115 -12.43 -10.16 -2.19
N PRO A 116 -12.42 -9.18 -1.30
CA PRO A 116 -12.24 -7.78 -1.67
C PRO A 116 -10.97 -7.53 -2.50
N ILE A 117 -11.15 -6.86 -3.63
CA ILE A 117 -10.06 -6.45 -4.52
C ILE A 117 -10.07 -4.92 -4.64
N VAL A 118 -8.96 -4.29 -4.28
CA VAL A 118 -8.70 -2.87 -4.55
C VAL A 118 -7.76 -2.81 -5.74
N LEU A 119 -8.18 -2.14 -6.80
CA LEU A 119 -7.43 -2.00 -8.05
C LEU A 119 -7.25 -0.51 -8.38
N ARG A 120 -6.04 -0.13 -8.73
CA ARG A 120 -5.67 1.17 -9.31
C ARG A 120 -4.88 0.95 -10.61
N GLY A 121 -5.08 1.82 -11.59
CA GLY A 121 -4.50 1.66 -12.92
C GLY A 121 -5.18 0.51 -13.69
N GLY A 122 -4.39 -0.30 -14.38
CA GLY A 122 -4.88 -1.42 -15.19
C GLY A 122 -5.00 -1.04 -16.66
N VAL A 123 -6.09 -1.46 -17.31
CA VAL A 123 -6.25 -1.25 -18.76
C VAL A 123 -6.28 0.25 -19.11
N GLY A 124 -5.56 0.62 -20.18
CA GLY A 124 -5.37 2.02 -20.56
C GLY A 124 -4.23 2.73 -19.83
N TYR A 125 -3.66 2.09 -18.79
CA TYR A 125 -2.49 2.59 -18.07
C TYR A 125 -1.26 1.74 -18.36
N ARG A 126 -0.09 2.30 -18.06
CA ARG A 126 1.21 1.59 -18.10
C ARG A 126 1.57 0.93 -16.77
N TYR A 127 0.64 0.95 -15.81
CA TYR A 127 0.86 0.38 -14.49
C TYR A 127 -0.44 -0.19 -13.92
N PHE A 128 -0.31 -1.07 -12.94
CA PHE A 128 -1.40 -1.41 -12.05
C PHE A 128 -0.88 -1.58 -10.61
N ASP A 129 -1.79 -1.39 -9.66
CA ASP A 129 -1.62 -1.70 -8.25
C ASP A 129 -2.87 -2.42 -7.75
N VAL A 130 -2.70 -3.66 -7.28
CA VAL A 130 -3.76 -4.59 -6.90
C VAL A 130 -3.51 -5.08 -5.49
N ILE A 131 -4.48 -4.85 -4.61
CA ILE A 131 -4.49 -5.35 -3.24
C ILE A 131 -5.71 -6.26 -3.07
N ILE A 132 -5.44 -7.53 -2.72
CA ILE A 132 -6.46 -8.56 -2.50
C ILE A 132 -6.46 -8.88 -1.00
N LYS A 133 -7.59 -8.74 -0.31
CA LYS A 133 -7.67 -8.86 1.16
C LYS A 133 -8.55 -10.02 1.61
N ALA A 134 -7.99 -11.07 2.19
CA ALA A 134 -8.74 -12.17 2.78
C ALA A 134 -9.15 -11.89 4.24
N ASP A 135 -10.39 -12.23 4.55
CA ASP A 135 -10.92 -12.26 5.92
C ASP A 135 -10.20 -13.31 6.79
N PRO A 136 -10.32 -13.21 8.13
CA PRO A 136 -9.91 -14.27 9.03
C PRO A 136 -10.35 -15.66 8.58
N TRP A 137 -9.43 -16.62 8.66
CA TRP A 137 -9.66 -18.03 8.34
C TRP A 137 -10.00 -18.35 6.88
N VAL A 138 -9.91 -17.38 5.97
CA VAL A 138 -10.13 -17.58 4.52
C VAL A 138 -8.79 -17.79 3.81
N GLU A 139 -8.69 -18.79 2.92
CA GLU A 139 -7.52 -19.00 2.04
C GLU A 139 -7.50 -17.93 0.94
N LEU A 140 -6.33 -17.33 0.68
CA LEU A 140 -6.17 -16.40 -0.43
C LEU A 140 -5.51 -17.12 -1.60
N ASN A 141 -6.33 -17.50 -2.58
CA ASN A 141 -5.94 -18.32 -3.72
C ASN A 141 -6.45 -17.70 -5.02
N GLY A 142 -5.56 -17.54 -6.00
CA GLY A 142 -5.90 -16.87 -7.22
C GLY A 142 -4.72 -16.57 -8.15
N LYS A 143 -4.98 -15.68 -9.10
CA LYS A 143 -4.06 -15.33 -10.18
C LYS A 143 -4.31 -13.90 -10.65
N VAL A 144 -3.22 -13.17 -10.92
CA VAL A 144 -3.24 -11.87 -11.58
C VAL A 144 -2.47 -11.98 -12.88
N THR A 145 -3.09 -11.61 -13.99
CA THR A 145 -2.47 -11.59 -15.31
C THR A 145 -2.72 -10.29 -16.04
N ALA A 146 -1.69 -9.74 -16.67
CA ALA A 146 -1.80 -8.56 -17.51
C ALA A 146 -1.18 -8.82 -18.89
N PHE A 147 -1.72 -8.16 -19.89
CA PHE A 147 -1.31 -8.24 -21.29
C PHE A 147 -1.14 -6.84 -21.88
N CYS A 148 -0.27 -6.75 -22.87
CA CYS A 148 -0.11 -5.59 -23.73
C CYS A 148 -0.38 -6.00 -25.19
N PRO A 149 -0.81 -5.05 -26.03
CA PRO A 149 -0.80 -5.26 -27.47
C PRO A 149 0.64 -5.49 -27.94
N VAL A 150 0.79 -6.29 -29.00
CA VAL A 150 2.06 -6.46 -29.71
C VAL A 150 2.34 -5.25 -30.59
#